data_AF-A0A915MEA4-F1
#
_entry.id   AF-A0A915MEA4-F1
#
_cell.length_a   1.000
_cell.length_b   1.000
_cell.length_c   1.000
_cell.angle_alpha   90.00
_cell.angle_beta   90.00
_cell.angle_gamma   90.00
#
_symmetry.space_group_name_H-M   'P 1'
#
loop_
_entity.id
_entity.type
_entity.pdbx_description
1 polymer ?
#
loop_
_entity_poly.entity_id
_entity_poly.type
_entity_poly.pdbx_seq_one_letter_code
_entity_poly.pdbx_strand_id
1 'polypeptide(L)'
;LMEYKDRKALAGEKVVQIESMKQKLDQNKEKLKEVESLLASANQHLPGLEKEISKLEGERTKILKEICTKERDAQMVVDSIDLAISKINDMKNLNERDQKRREVDGLLDQRRKLETQLSGVENRKHELKRLQEQLSRMDIQKEIDMLQRELREAKESAMMEGIESLTETRTKENRLSQRAVEINNKIHEKNGEQLQLRKKIEDLKRQLSETRYVDAKKLYIGKMVERQVTLEAIEDLDRYYKTVDDSIIEFHQHKMEQINSILSELWARVYQGNDIETIKIKSQTVGSAEKKKSYDYSVVMTVDQTDIDMRDRC
;
A
#
# COMPACT_ATOMS: atom_id res chain seq x y z
N LEU A 1 19.87 -118.49 2.38
CA LEU A 1 19.27 -118.26 3.71
C LEU A 1 19.43 -116.80 4.19
N MET A 2 20.59 -116.15 3.97
CA MET A 2 20.84 -114.76 4.35
C MET A 2 20.01 -113.74 3.52
N GLU A 3 19.96 -113.89 2.19
CA GLU A 3 19.13 -113.05 1.29
C GLU A 3 17.62 -113.10 1.57
N TYR A 4 17.11 -114.20 2.14
CA TYR A 4 15.68 -114.35 2.47
C TYR A 4 15.31 -113.61 3.76
N LYS A 5 16.25 -113.47 4.71
CA LYS A 5 16.07 -112.68 5.92
C LYS A 5 16.11 -111.18 5.62
N ASP A 6 17.01 -110.74 4.74
CA ASP A 6 17.11 -109.33 4.32
C ASP A 6 15.88 -108.87 3.52
N ARG A 7 15.37 -109.70 2.60
CA ARG A 7 14.11 -109.39 1.90
C ARG A 7 12.90 -109.33 2.84
N LYS A 8 12.88 -110.11 3.92
CA LYS A 8 11.81 -110.09 4.93
C LYS A 8 11.90 -108.85 5.83
N ALA A 9 13.11 -108.43 6.20
CA ALA A 9 13.35 -107.20 6.95
C ALA A 9 12.96 -105.95 6.12
N LEU A 10 13.38 -105.89 4.85
CA LEU A 10 13.04 -104.81 3.93
C LEU A 10 11.53 -104.73 3.65
N ALA A 11 10.85 -105.89 3.57
CA ALA A 11 9.40 -105.94 3.45
C ALA A 11 8.69 -105.45 4.73
N GLY A 12 9.19 -105.83 5.91
CA GLY A 12 8.67 -105.33 7.19
C GLY A 12 8.84 -103.82 7.35
N GLU A 13 9.99 -103.27 6.95
CA GLU A 13 10.27 -101.84 6.98
C GLU A 13 9.36 -101.04 6.04
N LYS A 14 9.08 -101.59 4.85
CA LYS A 14 8.09 -101.04 3.92
C LYS A 14 6.66 -101.10 4.46
N VAL A 15 6.28 -102.16 5.19
CA VAL A 15 4.97 -102.27 5.84
C VAL A 15 4.82 -101.19 6.92
N VAL A 16 5.83 -100.99 7.76
CA VAL A 16 5.83 -99.93 8.78
C VAL A 16 5.77 -98.53 8.16
N GLN A 17 6.49 -98.28 7.05
CA GLN A 17 6.37 -97.03 6.30
C GLN A 17 4.97 -96.82 5.71
N ILE A 18 4.34 -97.88 5.18
CA ILE A 18 2.96 -97.82 4.66
C ILE A 18 1.96 -97.52 5.79
N GLU A 19 2.14 -98.12 6.97
CA GLU A 19 1.29 -97.84 8.14
C GLU A 19 1.48 -96.42 8.66
N SER A 20 2.72 -95.92 8.72
CA SER A 20 3.00 -94.51 9.05
C SER A 20 2.37 -93.54 8.05
N MET A 21 2.44 -93.86 6.75
CA MET A 21 1.82 -93.04 5.70
C MET A 21 0.29 -93.08 5.78
N LYS A 22 -0.32 -94.23 6.09
CA LYS A 22 -1.76 -94.32 6.36
C LYS A 22 -2.18 -93.46 7.55
N GLN A 23 -1.43 -93.52 8.64
CA GLN A 23 -1.71 -92.72 9.84
C GLN A 23 -1.64 -91.21 9.55
N LYS A 24 -0.64 -90.77 8.77
CA LYS A 24 -0.53 -89.38 8.31
C LYS A 24 -1.66 -88.99 7.34
N LEU A 25 -2.08 -89.92 6.47
CA LEU A 25 -3.20 -89.71 5.55
C LEU A 25 -4.51 -89.50 6.33
N ASP A 26 -4.75 -90.31 7.36
CA ASP A 26 -5.95 -90.21 8.19
C ASP A 26 -5.95 -88.92 9.02
N GLN A 27 -4.80 -88.55 9.62
CA GLN A 27 -4.65 -87.24 10.29
C GLN A 27 -4.88 -86.06 9.34
N ASN A 28 -4.39 -86.13 8.10
CA ASN A 28 -4.60 -85.07 7.11
C ASN A 28 -6.06 -85.01 6.64
N LYS A 29 -6.76 -86.16 6.54
CA LYS A 29 -8.21 -86.17 6.25
C LYS A 29 -9.02 -85.55 7.37
N GLU A 30 -8.63 -85.77 8.62
CA GLU A 30 -9.28 -85.17 9.78
C GLU A 30 -9.10 -83.65 9.79
N LYS A 31 -7.87 -83.17 9.56
CA LYS A 31 -7.58 -81.74 9.37
C LYS A 31 -8.33 -81.14 8.18
N LEU A 32 -8.44 -81.87 7.08
CA LEU A 32 -9.19 -81.43 5.90
C LEU A 32 -10.67 -81.20 6.25
N LYS A 33 -11.30 -82.15 6.96
CA LYS A 33 -12.69 -82.00 7.43
C LYS A 33 -12.88 -80.82 8.37
N GLU A 34 -11.91 -80.58 9.26
CA GLU A 34 -11.96 -79.45 10.19
C GLU A 34 -11.87 -78.11 9.45
N VAL A 35 -10.96 -78.00 8.47
CA VAL A 35 -10.85 -76.81 7.60
C VAL A 35 -12.10 -76.62 6.74
N GLU A 36 -12.65 -77.69 6.17
CA GLU A 36 -13.90 -77.65 5.39
C GLU A 36 -15.09 -77.17 6.24
N SER A 37 -15.17 -77.61 7.50
CA SER A 37 -16.17 -77.17 8.47
C SER A 37 -16.05 -75.68 8.79
N LEU A 38 -14.82 -75.19 9.05
CA LEU A 38 -14.57 -73.77 9.29
C LEU A 38 -14.90 -72.91 8.07
N LEU A 39 -14.57 -73.39 6.88
CA LEU A 39 -14.84 -72.70 5.61
C LEU A 39 -16.34 -72.65 5.32
N ALA A 40 -17.09 -73.72 5.63
CA ALA A 40 -18.55 -73.73 5.55
C ALA A 40 -19.20 -72.73 6.52
N SER A 41 -18.71 -72.68 7.77
CA SER A 41 -19.15 -71.69 8.78
C SER A 41 -18.91 -70.26 8.30
N ALA A 42 -17.70 -69.95 7.81
CA ALA A 42 -17.35 -68.63 7.29
C ALA A 42 -18.22 -68.22 6.09
N ASN A 43 -18.45 -69.14 5.15
CA ASN A 43 -19.33 -68.92 3.99
C ASN A 43 -20.80 -68.72 4.37
N GLN A 44 -21.24 -69.21 5.53
CA GLN A 44 -22.59 -68.99 6.02
C GLN A 44 -22.79 -67.57 6.58
N HIS A 45 -21.72 -66.96 7.12
CA HIS A 45 -21.76 -65.63 7.76
C HIS A 45 -21.46 -64.49 6.77
N LEU A 46 -20.69 -64.76 5.71
CA LEU A 46 -20.31 -63.82 4.65
C LEU A 46 -21.51 -63.06 4.03
N PRO A 47 -22.63 -63.72 3.66
CA PRO A 47 -23.78 -63.03 3.06
C PRO A 47 -24.47 -62.05 4.02
N GLY A 48 -24.41 -62.32 5.33
CA GLY A 48 -24.95 -61.43 6.36
C GLY A 48 -24.17 -60.12 6.45
N LEU A 49 -22.84 -60.23 6.48
CA LEU A 49 -21.92 -59.09 6.47
C LEU A 49 -22.02 -58.30 5.16
N GLU A 50 -22.09 -58.97 4.01
CA GLU A 50 -22.28 -58.30 2.70
C GLU A 50 -23.58 -57.49 2.65
N LYS A 51 -24.66 -58.02 3.23
CA LYS A 51 -25.96 -57.34 3.29
C LYS A 51 -25.93 -56.14 4.24
N GLU A 52 -25.17 -56.22 5.33
CA GLU A 52 -24.99 -55.12 6.29
C GLU A 52 -24.12 -54.01 5.71
N ILE A 53 -23.04 -54.35 5.02
CA ILE A 53 -22.21 -53.40 4.25
C ILE A 53 -23.07 -52.69 3.20
N SER A 54 -23.87 -53.43 2.43
CA SER A 54 -24.74 -52.82 1.40
C SER A 54 -25.77 -51.85 2.00
N LYS A 55 -26.31 -52.13 3.19
CA LYS A 55 -27.18 -51.19 3.92
C LYS A 55 -26.43 -49.93 4.34
N LEU A 56 -25.27 -50.07 4.95
CA LEU A 56 -24.45 -48.93 5.40
C LEU A 56 -23.98 -48.07 4.23
N GLU A 57 -23.65 -48.66 3.08
CA GLU A 57 -23.35 -47.93 1.85
C GLU A 57 -24.56 -47.17 1.32
N GLY A 58 -25.76 -47.76 1.40
CA GLY A 58 -27.02 -47.11 1.07
C GLY A 58 -27.33 -45.91 1.98
N GLU A 59 -27.05 -46.01 3.28
CA GLU A 59 -27.21 -44.92 4.23
C GLU A 59 -26.17 -43.82 4.01
N ARG A 60 -24.90 -44.19 3.79
CA ARG A 60 -23.82 -43.25 3.46
C ARG A 60 -24.15 -42.43 2.22
N THR A 61 -24.66 -43.07 1.17
CA THR A 61 -25.03 -42.37 -0.07
C THR A 61 -26.21 -41.42 0.11
N LYS A 62 -27.16 -41.71 0.99
CA LYS A 62 -28.24 -40.76 1.35
C LYS A 62 -27.69 -39.55 2.10
N ILE A 63 -26.86 -39.77 3.11
CA ILE A 63 -26.24 -38.68 3.89
C ILE A 63 -25.40 -37.78 2.99
N LEU A 64 -24.60 -38.36 2.07
CA LEU A 64 -23.81 -37.57 1.12
C LEU A 64 -24.67 -36.69 0.21
N LYS A 65 -25.85 -37.18 -0.22
CA LYS A 65 -26.79 -36.37 -1.00
C LYS A 65 -27.35 -35.21 -0.18
N GLU A 66 -27.72 -35.46 1.08
CA GLU A 66 -28.20 -34.40 1.97
C GLU A 66 -27.14 -33.33 2.24
N ILE A 67 -25.89 -33.74 2.47
CA ILE A 67 -24.75 -32.81 2.62
C ILE A 67 -24.61 -31.95 1.37
N CYS A 68 -24.59 -32.58 0.18
CA CYS A 68 -24.45 -31.86 -1.08
C CYS A 68 -25.58 -30.84 -1.31
N THR A 69 -26.82 -31.17 -0.94
CA THR A 69 -27.93 -30.22 -1.01
C THR A 69 -27.77 -29.04 -0.05
N LYS A 70 -27.36 -29.30 1.20
CA LYS A 70 -27.15 -28.26 2.20
C LYS A 70 -25.97 -27.35 1.85
N GLU A 71 -24.89 -27.90 1.30
CA GLU A 71 -23.76 -27.13 0.79
C GLU A 71 -24.18 -26.22 -0.36
N ARG A 72 -25.00 -26.72 -1.28
CA ARG A 72 -25.52 -25.92 -2.39
C ARG A 72 -26.40 -24.77 -1.89
N ASP A 73 -27.29 -25.03 -0.95
CA ASP A 73 -28.16 -24.01 -0.38
C ASP A 73 -27.35 -22.95 0.39
N ALA A 74 -26.34 -23.37 1.16
CA ALA A 74 -25.43 -22.46 1.84
C ALA A 74 -24.64 -21.59 0.85
N GLN A 75 -24.15 -22.18 -0.25
CA GLN A 75 -23.44 -21.44 -1.29
C GLN A 75 -24.34 -20.37 -1.94
N MET A 76 -25.61 -20.69 -2.22
CA MET A 76 -26.56 -19.71 -2.76
C MET A 76 -26.79 -18.53 -1.81
N VAL A 77 -26.80 -18.77 -0.49
CA VAL A 77 -26.90 -17.69 0.51
C VAL A 77 -25.64 -16.83 0.52
N VAL A 78 -24.45 -17.45 0.45
CA VAL A 78 -23.16 -16.72 0.36
C VAL A 78 -23.15 -15.82 -0.87
N ASP A 79 -23.48 -16.36 -2.04
CA ASP A 79 -23.51 -15.60 -3.31
C ASP A 79 -24.49 -14.41 -3.23
N SER A 80 -25.63 -14.60 -2.56
CA SER A 80 -26.61 -13.53 -2.33
C SER A 80 -26.09 -12.44 -1.40
N ILE A 81 -25.34 -12.80 -0.36
CA ILE A 81 -24.73 -11.85 0.57
C ILE A 81 -23.63 -11.05 -0.14
N ASP A 82 -22.78 -11.71 -0.93
CA ASP A 82 -21.72 -11.06 -1.71
C ASP A 82 -22.30 -10.03 -2.70
N LEU A 83 -23.39 -10.37 -3.37
CA LEU A 83 -24.08 -9.44 -4.26
C LEU A 83 -24.64 -8.22 -3.49
N ALA A 84 -25.16 -8.43 -2.28
CA ALA A 84 -25.65 -7.33 -1.44
C ALA A 84 -24.51 -6.43 -0.96
N ILE A 85 -23.37 -7.01 -0.56
CA ILE A 85 -22.16 -6.28 -0.16
C ILE A 85 -21.66 -5.41 -1.32
N SER A 86 -21.59 -5.97 -2.54
CA SER A 86 -21.17 -5.20 -3.73
C SER A 86 -22.07 -3.98 -3.95
N LYS A 87 -23.40 -4.16 -3.87
CA LYS A 87 -24.36 -3.05 -4.04
C LYS A 87 -24.21 -1.97 -2.96
N ILE A 88 -23.97 -2.37 -1.71
CA ILE A 88 -23.74 -1.42 -0.60
C ILE A 88 -22.47 -0.61 -0.84
N ASN A 89 -21.38 -1.25 -1.28
CA ASN A 89 -20.14 -0.57 -1.60
C ASN A 89 -20.31 0.42 -2.76
N ASP A 90 -21.03 0.05 -3.82
CA ASP A 90 -21.30 0.94 -4.94
C ASP A 90 -22.11 2.17 -4.51
N MET A 91 -23.14 1.99 -3.69
CA MET A 91 -23.93 3.11 -3.14
C MET A 91 -23.10 4.02 -2.23
N LYS A 92 -22.22 3.46 -1.39
CA LYS A 92 -21.34 4.25 -0.51
C LYS A 92 -20.36 5.09 -1.33
N ASN A 93 -19.73 4.50 -2.35
CA ASN A 93 -18.82 5.19 -3.25
C ASN A 93 -19.52 6.30 -4.03
N LEU A 94 -20.76 6.08 -4.48
CA LEU A 94 -21.54 7.09 -5.18
C LEU A 94 -21.84 8.29 -4.28
N ASN A 95 -22.28 8.04 -3.04
CA ASN A 95 -22.57 9.09 -2.06
C ASN A 95 -21.32 9.90 -1.69
N GLU A 96 -20.17 9.24 -1.47
CA GLU A 96 -18.92 9.95 -1.18
C GLU A 96 -18.46 10.83 -2.35
N ARG A 97 -18.62 10.35 -3.60
CA ARG A 97 -18.32 11.15 -4.80
C ARG A 97 -19.25 12.34 -4.94
N ASP A 98 -20.56 12.14 -4.73
CA ASP A 98 -21.55 13.21 -4.80
C ASP A 98 -21.35 14.26 -3.70
N GLN A 99 -20.98 13.83 -2.48
CA GLN A 99 -20.69 14.75 -1.38
C GLN A 99 -19.47 15.62 -1.68
N LYS A 100 -18.36 14.99 -2.12
CA LYS A 100 -17.15 15.73 -2.54
C LYS A 100 -17.44 16.67 -3.72
N ARG A 101 -18.29 16.26 -4.67
CA ARG A 101 -18.67 17.08 -5.81
C ARG A 101 -19.44 18.33 -5.39
N ARG A 102 -20.40 18.20 -4.48
CA ARG A 102 -21.14 19.36 -3.92
C ARG A 102 -20.22 20.32 -3.16
N GLU A 103 -19.25 19.79 -2.42
CA GLU A 103 -18.26 20.61 -1.71
C GLU A 103 -17.40 21.42 -2.68
N VAL A 104 -16.90 20.78 -3.75
CA VAL A 104 -16.14 21.45 -4.82
C VAL A 104 -16.99 22.52 -5.52
N ASP A 105 -18.23 22.22 -5.87
CA ASP A 105 -19.14 23.19 -6.50
C ASP A 105 -19.39 24.40 -5.59
N GLY A 106 -19.58 24.17 -4.28
CA GLY A 106 -19.72 25.25 -3.29
C GLY A 106 -18.48 26.13 -3.16
N LEU A 107 -17.29 25.54 -3.17
CA LEU A 107 -16.03 26.28 -3.14
C LEU A 107 -15.80 27.08 -4.44
N LEU A 108 -16.20 26.54 -5.59
CA LEU A 108 -16.12 27.26 -6.87
C LEU A 108 -17.04 28.49 -6.89
N ASP A 109 -18.26 28.38 -6.37
CA ASP A 109 -19.17 29.51 -6.25
C ASP A 109 -18.65 30.59 -5.30
N GLN A 110 -18.05 30.20 -4.18
CA GLN A 110 -17.39 31.14 -3.27
C GLN A 110 -16.22 31.85 -3.95
N ARG A 111 -15.38 31.11 -4.70
CA ARG A 111 -14.27 31.67 -5.47
C ARG A 111 -14.77 32.71 -6.47
N ARG A 112 -15.83 32.40 -7.22
CA ARG A 112 -16.43 33.30 -8.22
C ARG A 112 -16.98 34.58 -7.59
N LYS A 113 -17.60 34.48 -6.41
CA LYS A 113 -18.07 35.66 -5.64
C LYS A 113 -16.90 36.55 -5.23
N LEU A 114 -15.82 35.96 -4.72
CA LEU A 114 -14.61 36.70 -4.33
C LEU A 114 -13.91 37.35 -5.53
N GLU A 115 -13.79 36.65 -6.66
CA GLU A 115 -13.25 37.21 -7.91
C GLU A 115 -14.05 38.43 -8.37
N THR A 116 -15.38 38.36 -8.31
CA THR A 116 -16.26 39.48 -8.68
C THR A 116 -16.07 40.67 -7.73
N GLN A 117 -15.96 40.42 -6.42
CA GLN A 117 -15.69 41.47 -5.43
C GLN A 117 -14.32 42.11 -5.64
N LEU A 118 -13.29 41.31 -5.92
CA LEU A 118 -11.93 41.79 -6.18
C LEU A 118 -11.90 42.71 -7.40
N SER A 119 -12.51 42.29 -8.51
CA SER A 119 -12.63 43.12 -9.72
C SER A 119 -13.36 44.44 -9.43
N GLY A 120 -14.41 44.42 -8.60
CA GLY A 120 -15.11 45.63 -8.17
C GLY A 120 -14.21 46.59 -7.37
N VAL A 121 -13.35 46.06 -6.48
CA VAL A 121 -12.39 46.85 -5.71
C VAL A 121 -11.29 47.44 -6.60
N GLU A 122 -10.77 46.65 -7.56
CA GLU A 122 -9.76 47.11 -8.52
C GLU A 122 -10.28 48.26 -9.38
N ASN A 123 -11.50 48.15 -9.89
CA ASN A 123 -12.15 49.20 -10.66
C ASN A 123 -12.30 50.50 -9.84
N ARG A 124 -12.76 50.40 -8.59
CA ARG A 124 -12.86 51.55 -7.69
C ARG A 124 -11.49 52.19 -7.42
N LYS A 125 -10.45 51.38 -7.22
CA LYS A 125 -9.08 51.88 -7.02
C LYS A 125 -8.57 52.64 -8.24
N HIS A 126 -8.81 52.12 -9.45
CA HIS A 126 -8.44 52.79 -10.69
C HIS A 126 -9.19 54.11 -10.88
N GLU A 127 -10.49 54.13 -10.60
CA GLU A 127 -11.29 55.34 -10.68
C GLU A 127 -10.82 56.42 -9.68
N LEU A 128 -10.52 56.02 -8.44
CA LEU A 128 -10.03 56.92 -7.39
C LEU A 128 -8.67 57.51 -7.77
N LYS A 129 -7.76 56.71 -8.34
CA LYS A 129 -6.47 57.19 -8.85
C LYS A 129 -6.66 58.19 -10.00
N ARG A 130 -7.57 57.91 -10.94
CA ARG A 130 -7.88 58.83 -12.06
C ARG A 130 -8.41 60.17 -11.55
N LEU A 131 -9.33 60.14 -10.59
CA LEU A 131 -9.89 61.35 -9.96
C LEU A 131 -8.80 62.17 -9.25
N GLN A 132 -7.90 61.51 -8.52
CA GLN A 132 -6.76 62.18 -7.87
C GLN A 132 -5.82 62.85 -8.89
N GLU A 133 -5.50 62.16 -9.99
CA GLU A 133 -4.69 62.74 -11.08
C GLU A 133 -5.39 63.93 -11.75
N GLN A 134 -6.72 63.88 -11.92
CA GLN A 134 -7.50 65.00 -12.46
C GLN A 134 -7.50 66.22 -11.53
N LEU A 135 -7.69 66.02 -10.23
CA LEU A 135 -7.63 67.10 -9.24
C LEU A 135 -6.25 67.77 -9.23
N SER A 136 -5.17 66.97 -9.19
CA SER A 136 -3.81 67.50 -9.23
C SER A 136 -3.53 68.32 -10.49
N ARG A 137 -4.04 67.90 -11.66
CA ARG A 137 -3.93 68.68 -12.90
C ARG A 137 -4.69 70.00 -12.82
N MET A 138 -5.88 70.01 -12.21
CA MET A 138 -6.66 71.24 -12.05
C MET A 138 -5.97 72.25 -11.12
N ASP A 139 -5.35 71.79 -10.04
CA ASP A 139 -4.64 72.66 -9.11
C ASP A 139 -3.40 73.29 -9.78
N ILE A 140 -2.63 72.48 -10.52
CA ILE A 140 -1.49 72.99 -11.31
C ILE A 140 -1.95 73.99 -12.37
N GLN A 141 -3.07 73.73 -13.05
CA GLN A 141 -3.59 74.64 -14.07
C GLN A 141 -4.01 75.98 -13.46
N LYS A 142 -4.65 75.98 -12.28
CA LYS A 142 -5.00 77.21 -11.56
C LYS A 142 -3.75 78.00 -11.17
N GLU A 143 -2.70 77.34 -10.68
CA GLU A 143 -1.43 78.01 -10.39
C GLU A 143 -0.80 78.63 -11.65
N ILE A 144 -0.84 77.93 -12.79
CA ILE A 144 -0.34 78.46 -14.07
C ILE A 144 -1.15 79.68 -14.50
N ASP A 145 -2.48 79.63 -14.44
CA ASP A 145 -3.35 80.72 -14.86
C ASP A 145 -3.16 81.97 -13.98
N MET A 146 -2.97 81.79 -12.66
CA MET A 146 -2.61 82.87 -11.75
C MET A 146 -1.27 83.49 -12.11
N LEU A 147 -0.22 82.68 -12.28
CA LEU A 147 1.11 83.18 -12.64
C LEU A 147 1.13 83.88 -14.02
N GLN A 148 0.33 83.41 -14.98
CA GLN A 148 0.17 84.07 -16.28
C GLN A 148 -0.56 85.42 -16.16
N ARG A 149 -1.54 85.53 -15.26
CA ARG A 149 -2.23 86.79 -14.98
C ARG A 149 -1.28 87.79 -14.31
N GLU A 150 -0.56 87.38 -13.27
CA GLU A 150 0.46 88.20 -12.61
C GLU A 150 1.53 88.68 -13.61
N LEU A 151 1.94 87.81 -14.54
CA LEU A 151 2.90 88.17 -15.60
C LEU A 151 2.34 89.22 -16.57
N ARG A 152 1.06 89.11 -16.96
CA ARG A 152 0.40 90.10 -17.83
C ARG A 152 0.26 91.45 -17.15
N GLU A 153 -0.24 91.47 -15.91
CA GLU A 153 -0.39 92.69 -15.11
C GLU A 153 0.97 93.36 -14.88
N ALA A 154 2.03 92.59 -14.62
CA ALA A 154 3.40 93.12 -14.50
C ALA A 154 3.93 93.72 -15.82
N LYS A 155 3.59 93.14 -16.98
CA LYS A 155 3.98 93.64 -18.30
C LYS A 155 3.22 94.92 -18.68
N GLU A 156 1.91 94.97 -18.40
CA GLU A 156 1.07 96.14 -18.68
C GLU A 156 1.47 97.33 -17.80
N SER A 157 1.73 97.09 -16.51
CA SER A 157 2.25 98.10 -15.58
C SER A 157 3.62 98.65 -16.00
N ALA A 158 4.53 97.80 -16.52
CA ALA A 158 5.83 98.22 -17.04
C ALA A 158 5.73 99.01 -18.38
N MET A 159 4.62 98.89 -19.11
CA MET A 159 4.40 99.58 -20.39
C MET A 159 3.71 100.95 -20.22
N MET A 160 3.01 101.18 -19.10
CA MET A 160 2.27 102.42 -18.81
C MET A 160 3.10 103.52 -18.13
N GLU A 161 4.17 103.18 -17.40
CA GLU A 161 4.99 104.15 -16.67
C GLU A 161 6.33 104.41 -17.37
N GLY A 162 6.43 105.59 -17.98
CA GLY A 162 7.66 106.10 -18.56
C GLY A 162 8.73 106.32 -17.49
N ILE A 163 9.91 105.72 -17.72
CA ILE A 163 11.25 106.12 -17.26
C ILE A 163 11.31 106.64 -15.81
N GLU A 164 10.77 105.86 -14.87
CA GLU A 164 11.23 105.82 -13.46
C GLU A 164 11.16 104.39 -12.86
N SER A 165 10.50 103.45 -13.53
CA SER A 165 10.34 102.04 -13.10
C SER A 165 11.37 101.06 -13.72
N LEU A 166 12.53 101.54 -14.16
CA LEU A 166 13.57 100.67 -14.75
C LEU A 166 14.21 99.77 -13.68
N THR A 167 14.29 100.24 -12.42
CA THR A 167 14.76 99.47 -11.27
C THR A 167 13.72 98.43 -10.80
N GLU A 168 12.44 98.79 -10.74
CA GLU A 168 11.38 97.84 -10.37
C GLU A 168 11.14 96.77 -11.44
N THR A 169 11.16 97.16 -12.73
CA THR A 169 11.08 96.20 -13.83
C THR A 169 12.28 95.25 -13.83
N ARG A 170 13.49 95.76 -13.55
CA ARG A 170 14.71 94.94 -13.43
C ARG A 170 14.70 94.06 -12.19
N THR A 171 14.10 94.48 -11.08
CA THR A 171 13.91 93.59 -9.91
C THR A 171 12.86 92.51 -10.14
N LYS A 172 11.78 92.81 -10.88
CA LYS A 172 10.81 91.80 -11.34
C LYS A 172 11.44 90.81 -12.32
N GLU A 173 12.24 91.28 -13.27
CA GLU A 173 13.02 90.44 -14.19
C GLU A 173 13.98 89.53 -13.41
N ASN A 174 14.73 90.06 -12.45
CA ASN A 174 15.62 89.27 -11.60
C ASN A 174 14.87 88.21 -10.78
N ARG A 175 13.69 88.55 -10.23
CA ARG A 175 12.84 87.58 -9.51
C ARG A 175 12.30 86.48 -10.42
N LEU A 176 11.84 86.82 -11.62
CA LEU A 176 11.36 85.86 -12.60
C LEU A 176 12.50 84.96 -13.11
N SER A 177 13.68 85.54 -13.33
CA SER A 177 14.90 84.81 -13.68
C SER A 177 15.31 83.83 -12.57
N GLN A 178 15.30 84.26 -11.31
CA GLN A 178 15.53 83.39 -10.16
C GLN A 178 14.50 82.25 -10.07
N ARG A 179 13.20 82.56 -10.25
CA ARG A 179 12.14 81.55 -10.23
C ARG A 179 12.24 80.58 -11.41
N ALA A 180 12.67 81.04 -12.58
CA ALA A 180 12.95 80.17 -13.72
C ALA A 180 14.12 79.22 -13.43
N VAL A 181 15.19 79.71 -12.79
CA VAL A 181 16.32 78.88 -12.34
C VAL A 181 15.86 77.85 -11.29
N GLU A 182 15.03 78.24 -10.32
CA GLU A 182 14.47 77.31 -9.32
C GLU A 182 13.61 76.21 -9.95
N ILE A 183 12.73 76.57 -10.89
CA ILE A 183 11.89 75.61 -11.61
C ILE A 183 12.78 74.68 -12.44
N ASN A 184 13.81 75.22 -13.11
CA ASN A 184 14.74 74.40 -13.89
C ASN A 184 15.51 73.41 -13.00
N ASN A 185 15.93 73.84 -11.80
CA ASN A 185 16.56 72.95 -10.81
C ASN A 185 15.61 71.82 -10.37
N LYS A 186 14.32 72.13 -10.11
CA LYS A 186 13.32 71.11 -9.78
C LYS A 186 13.08 70.14 -10.93
N ILE A 187 13.09 70.61 -12.18
CA ILE A 187 12.99 69.74 -13.37
C ILE A 187 14.18 68.79 -13.43
N HIS A 188 15.40 69.29 -13.21
CA HIS A 188 16.60 68.46 -13.17
C HIS A 188 16.56 67.42 -12.03
N GLU A 189 16.08 67.82 -10.84
CA GLU A 189 15.88 66.91 -9.71
C GLU A 189 14.89 65.79 -10.05
N LYS A 190 13.72 66.14 -10.59
CA LYS A 190 12.70 65.16 -11.00
C LYS A 190 13.14 64.27 -12.15
N ASN A 191 13.92 64.79 -13.09
CA ASN A 191 14.54 63.97 -14.14
C ASN A 191 15.57 62.99 -13.56
N GLY A 192 16.33 63.41 -12.55
CA GLY A 192 17.24 62.55 -11.79
C GLY A 192 16.51 61.40 -11.08
N GLU A 193 15.43 61.71 -10.34
CA GLU A 193 14.56 60.72 -9.71
C GLU A 193 13.98 59.74 -10.73
N GLN A 194 13.48 60.25 -11.87
CA GLN A 194 12.91 59.42 -12.93
C GLN A 194 13.95 58.46 -13.52
N LEU A 195 15.19 58.92 -13.74
CA LEU A 195 16.28 58.09 -14.24
C LEU A 195 16.64 56.97 -13.24
N GLN A 196 16.70 57.28 -11.94
CA GLN A 196 16.95 56.28 -10.90
C GLN A 196 15.84 55.22 -10.84
N LEU A 197 14.57 55.65 -10.90
CA LEU A 197 13.44 54.73 -10.92
C LEU A 197 13.45 53.84 -12.17
N ARG A 198 13.79 54.39 -13.35
CA ARG A 198 13.94 53.61 -14.58
C ARG A 198 15.02 52.55 -14.44
N LYS A 199 16.19 52.89 -13.92
CA LYS A 199 17.26 51.92 -13.64
C LYS A 199 16.80 50.82 -12.68
N LYS A 200 16.09 51.19 -11.61
CA LYS A 200 15.55 50.22 -10.64
C LYS A 200 14.53 49.27 -11.26
N ILE A 201 13.66 49.77 -12.15
CA ILE A 201 12.72 48.94 -12.91
C ILE A 201 13.48 47.96 -13.81
N GLU A 202 14.54 48.41 -14.48
CA GLU A 202 15.35 47.59 -15.37
C GLU A 202 16.11 46.50 -14.59
N ASP A 203 16.71 46.85 -13.46
CA ASP A 203 17.36 45.90 -12.56
C ASP A 203 16.37 44.85 -12.02
N LEU A 204 15.17 45.26 -11.61
CA LEU A 204 14.12 44.34 -11.16
C LEU A 204 13.62 43.43 -12.29
N LYS A 205 13.48 43.95 -13.52
CA LYS A 205 13.14 43.14 -14.69
C LYS A 205 14.23 42.11 -14.99
N ARG A 206 15.50 42.51 -14.91
CA ARG A 206 16.64 41.61 -15.07
C ARG A 206 16.62 40.50 -14.02
N GLN A 207 16.41 40.86 -12.75
CA GLN A 207 16.27 39.88 -11.66
C GLN A 207 15.11 38.92 -11.90
N LEU A 208 13.95 39.41 -12.34
CA LEU A 208 12.80 38.55 -12.66
C LEU A 208 13.06 37.60 -13.84
N SER A 209 13.89 38.03 -14.79
CA SER A 209 14.28 37.22 -15.96
C SER A 209 15.38 36.20 -15.67
N GLU A 210 15.98 36.24 -14.47
CA GLU A 210 16.93 35.21 -14.07
C GLU A 210 16.22 33.85 -14.00
N THR A 211 16.87 32.83 -14.55
CA THR A 211 16.35 31.46 -14.70
C THR A 211 15.78 30.89 -13.40
N ARG A 212 16.35 31.30 -12.25
CA ARG A 212 15.88 30.86 -10.92
C ARG A 212 14.43 31.23 -10.61
N TYR A 213 13.90 32.32 -11.18
CA TYR A 213 12.53 32.78 -10.94
C TYR A 213 11.58 32.38 -12.06
N VAL A 214 12.03 32.41 -13.30
CA VAL A 214 11.23 32.01 -14.48
C VAL A 214 10.87 30.53 -14.41
N ASP A 215 11.83 29.67 -14.08
CA ASP A 215 11.64 28.22 -14.00
C ASP A 215 11.32 27.72 -12.60
N ALA A 216 11.21 28.61 -11.60
CA ALA A 216 10.99 28.25 -10.19
C ALA A 216 9.82 27.27 -10.02
N LYS A 217 8.70 27.53 -10.69
CA LYS A 217 7.51 26.69 -10.65
C LYS A 217 7.76 25.32 -11.26
N LYS A 218 8.45 25.25 -12.40
CA LYS A 218 8.77 23.99 -13.08
C LYS A 218 9.74 23.14 -12.27
N LEU A 219 10.78 23.77 -11.73
CA LEU A 219 11.75 23.14 -10.81
C LEU A 219 11.07 22.64 -9.53
N TYR A 220 10.18 23.45 -8.94
CA TYR A 220 9.42 23.07 -7.75
C TYR A 220 8.55 21.84 -8.01
N ILE A 221 7.78 21.84 -9.11
CA ILE A 221 6.95 20.68 -9.48
C ILE A 221 7.83 19.45 -9.72
N GLY A 222 8.95 19.59 -10.45
CA GLY A 222 9.89 18.51 -10.69
C GLY A 222 10.44 17.91 -9.38
N LYS A 223 10.87 18.77 -8.45
CA LYS A 223 11.37 18.34 -7.13
C LYS A 223 10.28 17.75 -6.24
N MET A 224 9.05 18.25 -6.34
CA MET A 224 7.91 17.68 -5.62
C MET A 224 7.57 16.27 -6.12
N VAL A 225 7.57 16.06 -7.43
CA VAL A 225 7.36 14.74 -8.04
C VAL A 225 8.50 13.79 -7.65
N GLU A 226 9.75 14.23 -7.78
CA GLU A 226 10.92 13.44 -7.37
C GLU A 226 10.83 13.03 -5.89
N ARG A 227 10.43 13.96 -5.01
CA ARG A 227 10.20 13.67 -3.59
C ARG A 227 9.10 12.63 -3.40
N GLN A 228 7.96 12.79 -4.07
CA GLN A 228 6.83 11.85 -3.92
C GLN A 228 7.24 10.46 -4.40
N VAL A 229 7.82 10.35 -5.60
CA VAL A 229 8.30 9.08 -6.15
C VAL A 229 9.32 8.43 -5.21
N THR A 230 10.23 9.21 -4.62
CA THR A 230 11.21 8.69 -3.65
C THR A 230 10.53 8.18 -2.38
N LEU A 231 9.49 8.84 -1.87
CA LEU A 231 8.74 8.38 -0.70
C LEU A 231 8.01 7.07 -0.97
N GLU A 232 7.32 6.97 -2.11
CA GLU A 232 6.65 5.72 -2.52
C GLU A 232 7.67 4.58 -2.70
N ALA A 233 8.83 4.87 -3.31
CA ALA A 233 9.88 3.87 -3.48
C ALA A 233 10.45 3.36 -2.14
N ILE A 234 10.53 4.22 -1.12
CA ILE A 234 10.93 3.80 0.24
C ILE A 234 9.88 2.88 0.85
N GLU A 235 8.58 3.22 0.72
CA GLU A 235 7.50 2.37 1.23
C GLU A 235 7.46 1.00 0.54
N ASP A 236 7.67 0.97 -0.78
CA ASP A 236 7.79 -0.27 -1.55
C ASP A 236 8.98 -1.12 -1.07
N LEU A 237 10.14 -0.51 -0.83
CA LEU A 237 11.32 -1.21 -0.30
C LEU A 237 11.05 -1.81 1.09
N ASP A 238 10.37 -1.07 1.98
CA ASP A 238 9.99 -1.59 3.29
C ASP A 238 9.00 -2.75 3.19
N ARG A 239 8.06 -2.68 2.25
CA ARG A 239 7.11 -3.77 1.96
C ARG A 239 7.85 -5.00 1.45
N TYR A 240 8.74 -4.84 0.47
CA TYR A 240 9.55 -5.95 -0.04
C TYR A 240 10.43 -6.56 1.05
N TYR A 241 11.05 -5.74 1.90
CA TYR A 241 11.86 -6.24 3.01
C TYR A 241 11.03 -7.14 3.96
N LYS A 242 9.83 -6.70 4.35
CA LYS A 242 8.93 -7.49 5.20
C LYS A 242 8.47 -8.77 4.52
N THR A 243 7.99 -8.68 3.28
CA THR A 243 7.50 -9.85 2.54
C THR A 243 8.60 -10.91 2.36
N VAL A 244 9.84 -10.48 2.09
CA VAL A 244 10.97 -11.40 1.97
C VAL A 244 11.30 -12.04 3.32
N ASP A 245 11.33 -11.27 4.41
CA ASP A 245 11.58 -11.79 5.76
C ASP A 245 10.51 -12.80 6.19
N ASP A 246 9.23 -12.50 5.93
CA ASP A 246 8.10 -13.39 6.21
C ASP A 246 8.19 -14.67 5.36
N SER A 247 8.51 -14.56 4.07
CA SER A 247 8.69 -15.72 3.18
C SER A 247 9.82 -16.64 3.63
N ILE A 248 10.90 -16.07 4.18
CA ILE A 248 12.03 -16.84 4.72
C ILE A 248 11.60 -17.61 5.98
N ILE A 249 10.83 -16.98 6.88
CA ILE A 249 10.30 -17.66 8.07
C ILE A 249 9.35 -18.80 7.67
N GLU A 250 8.40 -18.52 6.76
CA GLU A 250 7.42 -19.51 6.31
C GLU A 250 8.11 -20.70 5.63
N PHE A 251 9.10 -20.43 4.78
CA PHE A 251 9.90 -21.48 4.16
C PHE A 251 10.63 -22.33 5.21
N HIS A 252 11.21 -21.71 6.23
CA HIS A 252 11.89 -22.43 7.31
C HIS A 252 10.92 -23.31 8.11
N GLN A 253 9.76 -22.78 8.51
CA GLN A 253 8.70 -23.53 9.19
C GLN A 253 8.23 -24.72 8.36
N HIS A 254 7.92 -24.48 7.08
CA HIS A 254 7.49 -25.52 6.16
C HIS A 254 8.54 -26.62 6.01
N LYS A 255 9.83 -26.27 5.99
CA LYS A 255 10.92 -27.25 5.96
C LYS A 255 11.04 -28.04 7.26
N MET A 256 10.86 -27.41 8.42
CA MET A 256 10.85 -28.10 9.71
C MET A 256 9.69 -29.09 9.80
N GLU A 257 8.50 -28.73 9.32
CA GLU A 257 7.35 -29.62 9.25
C GLU A 257 7.62 -30.84 8.35
N GLN A 258 8.19 -30.62 7.16
CA GLN A 258 8.58 -31.72 6.26
C GLN A 258 9.60 -32.67 6.92
N ILE A 259 10.62 -32.12 7.58
CA ILE A 259 11.64 -32.91 8.29
C ILE A 259 10.99 -33.73 9.42
N ASN A 260 10.14 -33.10 10.24
CA ASN A 260 9.45 -33.77 11.34
C ASN A 260 8.47 -34.85 10.86
N SER A 261 7.82 -34.66 9.71
CA SER A 261 6.98 -35.68 9.09
C SER A 261 7.81 -36.91 8.68
N ILE A 262 8.97 -36.71 8.05
CA ILE A 262 9.87 -37.81 7.66
C ILE A 262 10.44 -38.50 8.91
N LEU A 263 10.84 -37.74 9.94
CA LEU A 263 11.35 -38.30 11.20
C LEU A 263 10.30 -39.18 11.89
N SER A 264 9.03 -38.73 11.93
CA SER A 264 7.94 -39.50 12.49
C SER A 264 7.73 -40.83 11.75
N GLU A 265 7.80 -40.81 10.42
CA GLU A 265 7.66 -42.02 9.59
C GLU A 265 8.83 -43.00 9.83
N LEU A 266 10.06 -42.48 9.86
CA LEU A 266 11.25 -43.29 10.11
C LEU A 266 11.26 -43.87 11.53
N TRP A 267 10.83 -43.10 12.53
CA TRP A 267 10.77 -43.54 13.91
C TRP A 267 9.83 -44.75 14.07
N ALA A 268 8.61 -44.65 13.53
CA ALA A 268 7.63 -45.74 13.56
C ALA A 268 8.14 -47.04 12.89
N ARG A 269 9.09 -46.93 11.95
CA ARG A 269 9.67 -48.07 11.25
C ARG A 269 10.83 -48.73 12.00
N VAL A 270 11.64 -47.94 12.70
CA VAL A 270 12.92 -48.38 13.29
C VAL A 270 12.79 -48.70 14.77
N TYR A 271 11.90 -48.01 15.48
CA TYR A 271 11.72 -48.15 16.92
C TYR A 271 10.56 -49.10 17.24
N GLN A 272 10.84 -50.16 18.01
CA GLN A 272 9.84 -51.16 18.43
C GLN A 272 9.43 -51.02 19.90
N GLY A 273 9.91 -50.00 20.61
CA GLY A 273 9.54 -49.71 22.00
C GLY A 273 8.18 -49.01 22.09
N ASN A 274 7.46 -49.22 23.19
CA ASN A 274 6.16 -48.59 23.47
C ASN A 274 6.28 -47.31 24.33
N ASP A 275 7.49 -46.93 24.69
CA ASP A 275 7.81 -45.85 25.63
C ASP A 275 7.93 -44.47 24.96
N ILE A 276 8.09 -44.40 23.64
CA ILE A 276 8.20 -43.14 22.89
C ILE A 276 7.38 -43.22 21.60
N GLU A 277 6.39 -42.34 21.44
CA GLU A 277 5.53 -42.32 20.25
C GLU A 277 6.27 -41.81 19.01
N THR A 278 6.87 -40.61 19.10
CA THR A 278 7.57 -39.97 17.98
C THR A 278 8.68 -39.06 18.48
N ILE A 279 9.63 -38.73 17.59
CA ILE A 279 10.65 -37.71 17.83
C ILE A 279 10.47 -36.56 16.85
N LYS A 280 10.74 -35.34 17.30
CA LYS A 280 10.61 -34.11 16.50
C LYS A 280 11.75 -33.15 16.81
N ILE A 281 12.15 -32.37 15.83
CA ILE A 281 13.06 -31.24 15.99
C ILE A 281 12.20 -29.98 16.19
N LYS A 282 12.43 -29.29 17.30
CA LYS A 282 11.80 -28.02 17.62
C LYS A 282 12.79 -26.89 17.34
N SER A 283 12.38 -25.91 16.54
CA SER A 283 13.16 -24.71 16.28
C SER A 283 12.59 -23.52 17.05
N GLN A 284 13.40 -22.87 17.87
CA GLN A 284 13.04 -21.66 18.62
C GLN A 284 13.88 -20.48 18.15
N THR A 285 13.26 -19.33 17.95
CA THR A 285 13.98 -18.12 17.54
C THR A 285 14.69 -17.49 18.74
N VAL A 286 16.01 -17.32 18.64
CA VAL A 286 16.87 -16.73 19.69
C VAL A 286 17.26 -15.32 19.26
N GLY A 287 16.71 -14.32 19.95
CA GLY A 287 17.01 -12.91 19.71
C GLY A 287 16.18 -12.30 18.58
N SER A 288 15.42 -11.26 18.91
CA SER A 288 14.57 -10.50 17.98
C SER A 288 15.13 -9.11 17.64
N ALA A 289 16.36 -8.80 18.07
CA ALA A 289 16.91 -7.45 18.06
C ALA A 289 17.91 -7.17 16.92
N GLU A 290 18.50 -8.21 16.31
CA GLU A 290 19.45 -8.04 15.21
C GLU A 290 18.84 -8.39 13.85
N LYS A 291 19.36 -7.77 12.78
CA LYS A 291 18.99 -8.01 11.37
C LYS A 291 19.15 -9.46 10.90
N LYS A 292 19.57 -10.38 11.78
CA LYS A 292 19.81 -11.78 11.50
C LYS A 292 19.10 -12.62 12.57
N LYS A 293 18.05 -13.34 12.16
CA LYS A 293 17.33 -14.28 13.04
C LYS A 293 18.23 -15.48 13.31
N SER A 294 18.48 -15.76 14.59
CA SER A 294 19.16 -16.97 15.01
C SER A 294 18.12 -18.00 15.47
N TYR A 295 18.37 -19.28 15.19
CA TYR A 295 17.47 -20.38 15.56
C TYR A 295 18.23 -21.36 16.45
N ASP A 296 17.65 -21.67 17.61
CA ASP A 296 18.07 -22.77 18.49
C ASP A 296 17.22 -24.00 18.14
N TYR A 297 17.87 -25.16 18.08
CA TYR A 297 17.21 -26.41 17.72
C TYR A 297 17.37 -27.42 18.85
N SER A 298 16.26 -27.99 19.30
CA SER A 298 16.24 -29.08 20.27
C SER A 298 15.48 -30.27 19.73
N VAL A 299 15.90 -31.47 20.14
CA VAL A 299 15.18 -32.71 19.83
C VAL A 299 14.24 -32.99 20.98
N VAL A 300 12.97 -33.17 20.67
CA VAL A 300 11.92 -33.50 21.64
C VAL A 300 11.30 -34.84 21.29
N MET A 301 10.86 -35.54 22.32
CA MET A 301 10.13 -36.80 22.21
C MET A 301 8.69 -36.59 22.65
N THR A 302 7.74 -37.18 21.95
CA THR A 302 6.33 -37.16 22.37
C THR A 302 6.04 -38.46 23.13
N VAL A 303 5.62 -38.33 24.40
CA VAL A 303 5.18 -39.43 25.27
C VAL A 303 3.85 -39.03 25.88
N ASP A 304 2.81 -39.86 25.76
CA ASP A 304 1.45 -39.58 26.27
C ASP A 304 0.94 -38.18 25.88
N GLN A 305 1.10 -37.80 24.61
CA GLN A 305 0.78 -36.47 24.06
C GLN A 305 1.54 -35.29 24.70
N THR A 306 2.60 -35.55 25.46
CA THR A 306 3.45 -34.52 26.05
C THR A 306 4.81 -34.51 25.36
N ASP A 307 5.23 -33.34 24.87
CA ASP A 307 6.56 -33.15 24.30
C ASP A 307 7.59 -32.93 25.42
N ILE A 308 8.57 -33.82 25.51
CA ILE A 308 9.65 -33.81 26.50
C ILE A 308 10.98 -33.61 25.77
N ASP A 309 11.80 -32.66 26.24
CA ASP A 309 13.14 -32.44 25.70
C ASP A 309 14.02 -33.67 25.91
N MET A 310 14.73 -34.09 24.86
CA MET A 310 15.68 -35.21 24.92
C MET A 310 17.07 -34.79 25.44
N ARG A 311 17.30 -33.50 25.75
CA ARG A 311 18.55 -33.04 26.38
C ARG A 311 18.84 -33.88 27.64
N ASP A 312 20.09 -34.34 27.74
CA ASP A 312 20.64 -35.19 28.80
C ASP A 312 20.12 -36.65 28.87
N ARG A 313 19.45 -37.15 27.82
CA ARG A 313 18.92 -38.53 27.77
C ARG A 313 19.51 -39.43 26.67
N CYS A 314 20.54 -38.95 25.97
CA CYS A 314 21.33 -39.74 25.02
C CYS A 314 22.52 -40.42 25.69
#